data_AF-A0A9E6F138-F1
#
_entry.id   AF-A0A9E6F138-F1
#
_cell.length_a   1.000
_cell.length_b   1.000
_cell.length_c   1.000
_cell.angle_alpha   90.00
_cell.angle_beta   90.00
_cell.angle_gamma   90.00
#
_symmetry.space_group_name_H-M   'P 1'
#
loop_
_entity.id
_entity.type
_entity.pdbx_description
1 polymer ?
#
loop_
_entity_poly.entity_id
_entity_poly.type
_entity_poly.pdbx_seq_one_letter_code
_entity_poly.pdbx_strand_id
1 'polypeptide(L)'
;MGNQTINPHKPIAHLRQNDDGSWTEHDLKDHVQGVAQRAAQFAEEFGNGDWAKIAGLLHDLGKYNPEWQAYIRKNSGNYSEEDDGQD
;
A
#
# COMPACT_ATOMS: atom_id res chain seq x y z
N MET A 1 8.10 -13.76 -20.41
CA MET A 1 7.40 -13.40 -19.15
C MET A 1 8.25 -12.32 -18.54
N GLY A 2 7.77 -11.07 -18.52
CA GLY A 2 8.59 -9.95 -18.05
C GLY A 2 8.65 -9.98 -16.53
N ASN A 3 9.85 -10.09 -15.96
CA ASN A 3 10.06 -9.88 -14.53
C ASN A 3 9.65 -8.44 -14.22
N GLN A 4 8.53 -8.30 -13.51
CA GLN A 4 8.07 -7.00 -13.05
C GLN A 4 8.95 -6.63 -11.86
N THR A 5 9.80 -5.63 -12.04
CA THR A 5 10.75 -5.18 -11.04
C THR A 5 9.98 -4.54 -9.89
N ILE A 6 9.85 -5.26 -8.78
CA ILE A 6 9.31 -4.74 -7.54
C ILE A 6 10.34 -3.76 -6.97
N ASN A 7 9.94 -2.52 -6.71
CA ASN A 7 10.84 -1.53 -6.13
C ASN A 7 10.86 -1.72 -4.60
N PRO A 8 11.98 -2.21 -4.01
CA PRO A 8 12.03 -2.53 -2.59
C PRO A 8 11.90 -1.29 -1.69
N HIS A 9 12.15 -0.10 -2.23
CA HIS A 9 12.13 1.16 -1.49
C HIS A 9 10.82 1.94 -1.61
N LYS A 10 9.87 1.49 -2.45
CA LYS A 10 8.56 2.13 -2.57
C LYS A 10 7.67 1.73 -1.38
N PRO A 11 7.13 2.69 -0.60
CA PRO A 11 6.16 2.37 0.43
C PRO A 11 4.84 1.91 -0.18
N ILE A 12 4.37 0.73 0.22
CA ILE A 12 3.13 0.13 -0.29
C ILE A 12 2.10 -0.03 0.82
N ALA A 13 0.83 0.18 0.49
CA ALA A 13 -0.30 -0.14 1.36
C ALA A 13 -0.67 -1.63 1.28
N HIS A 14 -0.58 -2.21 0.08
CA HIS A 14 -0.91 -3.59 -0.22
C HIS A 14 -0.02 -4.15 -1.32
N LEU A 15 0.30 -5.43 -1.21
CA LEU A 15 0.90 -6.25 -2.25
C LEU A 15 0.00 -7.48 -2.46
N ARG A 16 -0.33 -7.78 -3.71
CA ARG A 16 -1.21 -8.91 -4.08
C ARG A 16 -0.60 -9.67 -5.24
N GLN A 17 -0.58 -11.00 -5.14
CA GLN A 17 -0.29 -11.86 -6.29
C GLN A 17 -1.56 -12.01 -7.14
N ASN A 18 -1.41 -11.85 -8.44
CA ASN A 18 -2.44 -12.08 -9.44
C ASN A 18 -2.49 -13.56 -9.82
N ASP A 19 -3.57 -13.97 -10.50
CA ASP A 19 -3.79 -15.37 -10.89
C ASP A 19 -2.74 -15.89 -11.88
N ASP A 20 -2.09 -14.99 -12.63
CA ASP A 20 -1.00 -15.30 -13.56
C ASP A 20 0.39 -15.34 -12.89
N GLY A 21 0.45 -15.21 -11.56
CA GLY A 21 1.67 -15.20 -10.77
C GLY A 21 2.37 -13.84 -10.68
N SER A 22 1.93 -12.82 -11.44
CA SER A 22 2.45 -11.45 -11.35
C SER A 22 2.04 -10.75 -10.05
N TRP A 23 2.70 -9.64 -9.73
CA TRP A 23 2.48 -8.90 -8.49
C TRP A 23 1.89 -7.51 -8.75
N THR A 24 0.86 -7.16 -7.99
CA THR A 24 0.27 -5.82 -8.00
C THR A 24 0.58 -5.10 -6.70
N GLU A 25 1.26 -3.95 -6.81
CA GLU A 25 1.50 -3.03 -5.70
C GLU A 25 0.45 -1.93 -5.67
N HIS A 26 -0.08 -1.62 -4.48
CA HIS A 26 -0.82 -0.39 -4.22
C HIS A 26 0.07 0.57 -3.44
N ASP A 27 0.40 1.70 -4.07
CA ASP A 27 1.20 2.76 -3.45
C ASP A 27 0.53 3.28 -2.16
N LEU A 28 1.33 3.46 -1.10
CA LEU A 28 0.81 3.88 0.20
C LEU A 28 0.25 5.30 0.18
N LYS A 29 0.88 6.22 -0.54
CA LYS A 29 0.42 7.61 -0.64
C LYS A 29 -0.89 7.68 -1.40
N ASP A 30 -0.98 7.02 -2.55
CA ASP A 30 -2.22 6.98 -3.34
C ASP A 30 -3.36 6.34 -2.54
N HIS A 31 -3.06 5.27 -1.80
CA HIS A 31 -4.02 4.59 -0.93
C HIS A 31 -4.60 5.55 0.13
N VAL A 32 -3.76 6.18 0.95
CA VAL A 32 -4.24 7.05 2.04
C VAL A 32 -4.94 8.30 1.50
N GLN A 33 -4.53 8.82 0.35
CA GLN A 33 -5.22 9.93 -0.31
C GLN A 33 -6.62 9.53 -0.80
N GLY A 34 -6.74 8.37 -1.45
CA GLY A 34 -8.03 7.83 -1.90
C GLY A 34 -8.97 7.51 -0.74
N VAL A 35 -8.46 6.92 0.34
CA VAL A 35 -9.23 6.65 1.58
C VAL A 35 -9.69 7.96 2.20
N ALA A 36 -8.81 8.94 2.36
CA ALA A 36 -9.15 10.25 2.92
C ALA A 36 -10.24 10.96 2.12
N GLN A 37 -10.17 10.93 0.79
CA GLN A 37 -11.18 11.56 -0.06
C GLN A 37 -12.55 10.89 0.10
N ARG A 38 -12.61 9.55 0.09
CA ARG A 38 -13.88 8.81 0.26
C ARG A 38 -14.45 8.99 1.66
N ALA A 39 -13.60 8.94 2.69
CA ALA A 39 -14.00 9.16 4.07
C ALA A 39 -14.60 10.56 4.26
N ALA A 40 -13.99 11.59 3.68
CA ALA A 40 -14.53 12.95 3.69
C ALA A 40 -15.90 13.01 3.01
N GLN A 41 -16.03 12.45 1.81
CA GLN A 41 -17.30 12.43 1.06
C GLN A 41 -18.44 11.78 1.84
N PHE A 42 -18.17 10.68 2.55
CA PHE A 42 -19.20 10.02 3.37
C PHE A 42 -19.52 10.79 4.66
N ALA A 43 -18.53 11.42 5.29
CA ALA A 43 -18.74 12.17 6.52
C ALA A 43 -19.33 13.58 6.32
N GLU A 44 -19.33 14.07 5.07
CA GLU A 44 -19.88 15.38 4.71
C GLU A 44 -21.37 15.47 5.05
N GLU A 45 -22.14 14.38 4.91
CA GLU A 45 -23.56 14.32 5.29
C GLU A 45 -23.79 14.67 6.77
N PHE A 46 -22.79 14.45 7.63
CA PHE A 46 -22.83 14.76 9.05
C PHE A 46 -22.03 16.02 9.42
N GLY A 47 -21.57 16.81 8.43
CA GLY A 47 -20.74 17.99 8.64
C GLY A 47 -19.33 17.71 9.20
N ASN A 48 -18.82 16.48 9.03
CA ASN A 48 -17.55 16.02 9.60
C ASN A 48 -16.54 15.57 8.54
N GLY A 49 -16.67 16.04 7.29
CA GLY A 49 -15.79 15.70 6.17
C GLY A 49 -14.30 15.92 6.48
N ASP A 50 -13.96 17.05 7.10
CA ASP A 50 -12.57 17.39 7.44
C ASP A 50 -11.93 16.42 8.44
N TRP A 51 -12.67 16.05 9.49
CA TRP A 51 -12.20 15.09 10.50
C TRP A 51 -12.00 13.71 9.89
N ALA A 52 -12.94 13.25 9.06
CA ALA A 52 -12.84 11.97 8.38
C ALA A 52 -11.69 11.94 7.36
N LYS A 53 -11.43 13.06 6.67
CA LYS A 53 -10.28 13.21 5.78
C LYS A 53 -8.97 13.03 6.52
N ILE A 54 -8.79 13.72 7.65
CA ILE A 54 -7.58 13.64 8.48
C ILE A 54 -7.41 12.21 9.02
N ALA A 55 -8.49 11.61 9.54
CA ALA A 55 -8.46 10.22 10.01
C ALA A 55 -8.04 9.26 8.88
N GLY A 56 -8.60 9.41 7.67
CA GLY A 56 -8.25 8.60 6.51
C GLY A 56 -6.80 8.76 6.06
N LEU A 57 -6.24 9.97 6.13
CA LEU A 57 -4.81 10.20 5.83
C LEU A 57 -3.88 9.51 6.84
N LEU A 58 -4.27 9.49 8.12
CA LEU A 58 -3.42 9.03 9.22
C LEU A 58 -3.57 7.55 9.55
N HIS A 59 -4.67 6.91 9.15
CA HIS A 59 -5.03 5.56 9.62
C HIS A 59 -3.93 4.51 9.39
N ASP A 60 -3.19 4.66 8.30
CA ASP A 60 -2.14 3.74 7.84
C ASP A 60 -0.73 4.35 7.91
N LEU A 61 -0.55 5.47 8.62
CA LEU A 61 0.76 6.14 8.75
C LEU A 61 1.86 5.19 9.24
N GLY A 62 1.52 4.24 10.11
CA GLY A 62 2.44 3.22 10.61
C GLY A 62 3.05 2.35 9.51
N LYS A 63 2.41 2.23 8.34
CA LYS A 63 2.94 1.46 7.20
C LYS A 63 4.19 2.09 6.58
N TYR A 64 4.51 3.36 6.85
CA TYR A 64 5.80 3.93 6.45
C TYR A 64 6.98 3.41 7.27
N ASN A 65 6.75 2.68 8.38
CA ASN A 65 7.81 2.02 9.13
C ASN A 65 8.49 0.95 8.25
N PRO A 66 9.83 0.97 8.08
CA PRO A 66 10.57 -0.05 7.34
C PRO A 66 10.27 -1.50 7.78
N GLU A 67 10.12 -1.75 9.08
CA GLU A 67 9.79 -3.09 9.59
C GLU A 67 8.39 -3.54 9.13
N TRP A 68 7.45 -2.59 9.03
CA TRP A 68 6.11 -2.87 8.53
C TRP A 68 6.11 -3.11 7.01
N GLN A 69 6.93 -2.38 6.25
CA GLN A 69 7.11 -2.64 4.82
C GLN A 69 7.70 -4.03 4.57
N ALA A 70 8.73 -4.42 5.34
CA ALA A 70 9.29 -5.78 5.28
C ALA A 70 8.23 -6.85 5.61
N TYR A 71 7.40 -6.59 6.64
CA TYR A 71 6.27 -7.46 6.98
C TYR A 71 5.26 -7.62 5.83
N ILE A 72 4.82 -6.52 5.21
CA ILE A 72 3.88 -6.55 4.08
C ILE A 72 4.45 -7.39 2.94
N ARG A 73 5.71 -7.14 2.56
CA ARG A 73 6.36 -7.86 1.45
C ARG A 73 6.47 -9.36 1.75
N LYS A 74 6.90 -9.73 2.95
CA LYS A 74 7.03 -11.13 3.36
C LYS A 74 5.70 -11.89 3.42
N ASN A 75 4.63 -11.24 3.91
CA ASN A 75 3.37 -11.92 4.22
C ASN A 75 2.32 -11.85 3.12
N SER A 76 2.54 -11.09 2.05
CA SER A 76 1.63 -10.99 0.90
C SER A 76 1.67 -12.20 -0.05
N GLY A 77 2.35 -13.27 0.33
CA GLY A 77 2.71 -14.41 -0.50
C GLY A 77 4.20 -14.33 -0.83
N ASN A 78 4.87 -15.49 -0.88
CA ASN A 78 6.32 -15.76 -0.86
C ASN A 78 7.23 -14.82 -1.70
N TYR A 79 7.25 -13.53 -1.39
CA TYR A 79 8.13 -12.54 -1.99
C TYR A 79 9.52 -12.76 -1.40
N SER A 80 10.38 -13.43 -2.16
CA SER A 80 11.81 -13.51 -1.88
C SER A 80 12.50 -12.35 -2.60
N GLU A 81 13.30 -11.57 -1.87
CA GLU A 81 14.21 -10.58 -2.46
C GLU A 81 15.20 -11.24 -3.44
N GLU A 82 15.35 -12.57 -3.42
CA GLU A 82 16.29 -13.37 -4.23
C GLU A 82 16.00 -13.41 -5.76
N ASP A 83 14.96 -12.74 -6.28
CA ASP A 83 14.69 -12.63 -7.72
C ASP A 83 15.23 -11.32 -8.34
N ASP A 84 16.31 -10.79 -7.77
CA ASP A 84 17.06 -9.65 -8.30
C ASP A 84 18.51 -9.99 -8.65
N GLY A 85 18.74 -11.20 -9.20
CA GLY A 85 19.85 -11.53 -10.10
C GLY A 85 21.17 -10.79 -9.85
N GLN A 86 21.76 -10.96 -8.65
CA GLN A 86 23.14 -10.57 -8.38
C GLN A 86 24.09 -11.73 -8.70
N ASP A 87 24.35 -11.90 -10.00
CA ASP A 87 25.51 -12.64 -10.53
C ASP A 87 26.35 -11.70 -11.41
#